data_AF-A0A7E5A0R8-F1
#
_entry.id   AF-A0A7E5A0R8-F1
#
_cell.length_a   1.000
_cell.length_b   1.000
_cell.length_c   1.000
_cell.angle_alpha   90.00
_cell.angle_beta   90.00
_cell.angle_gamma   90.00
#
_symmetry.space_group_name_H-M   'P 1'
#
loop_
_entity.id
_entity.type
_entity.pdbx_description
1 polymer ?
#
loop_
_entity_poly.entity_id
_entity_poly.type
_entity_poly.pdbx_seq_one_letter_code
_entity_poly.pdbx_strand_id
1 'polypeptide(L)'
;MSADPQLNRFLHQLQAESQRQKFAEQVHTLTNRCWDVCFTDYRPPSKLDSKTQTCLSNCVNRMVDASNFMVEHLQKMEKGFQ
;
A
#
# COMPACT_ATOMS: atom_id res chain seq x y z
N MET A 1 19.19 29.53 -17.82
CA MET A 1 18.50 28.49 -18.60
C MET A 1 17.13 28.30 -17.98
N SER A 2 16.07 28.79 -18.61
CA SER A 2 14.69 28.60 -18.14
C SER A 2 14.29 27.14 -18.36
N ALA A 3 13.82 26.46 -17.31
CA ALA A 3 13.27 25.12 -17.44
C ALA A 3 12.14 25.12 -18.49
N ASP A 4 12.19 24.20 -19.44
CA ASP A 4 11.18 24.06 -20.49
C ASP A 4 9.81 23.79 -19.86
N PRO A 5 8.78 24.63 -20.09
CA PRO A 5 7.44 24.42 -19.56
C PRO A 5 6.82 23.07 -19.96
N GLN A 6 7.19 22.50 -21.12
CA GLN A 6 6.73 21.19 -21.55
C GLN A 6 7.35 20.07 -20.70
N LEU A 7 8.64 20.17 -20.40
CA LEU A 7 9.35 19.21 -19.55
C LEU A 7 8.74 19.18 -18.14
N ASN A 8 8.43 20.35 -17.56
CA ASN A 8 7.83 20.41 -16.22
C ASN A 8 6.44 19.74 -16.17
N ARG A 9 5.62 19.93 -17.22
CA ARG A 9 4.30 19.26 -17.32
C ARG A 9 4.46 17.75 -17.42
N PHE A 10 5.40 17.28 -18.22
CA PHE A 10 5.69 15.85 -18.37
C PHE A 10 6.13 15.23 -17.04
N LEU A 11 7.04 15.88 -16.30
CA LEU A 11 7.48 15.40 -14.98
C LEU A 11 6.32 15.30 -13.98
N HIS A 12 5.42 16.28 -13.97
CA HIS A 12 4.24 16.26 -13.10
C HIS A 12 3.29 15.11 -13.46
N GLN A 13 3.06 14.84 -14.75
CA GLN A 13 2.26 13.70 -15.21
C GLN A 13 2.91 12.37 -14.81
N LEU A 14 4.21 12.24 -15.03
CA LEU A 14 4.97 11.04 -14.67
C LEU A 14 4.90 10.76 -13.16
N GLN A 15 4.99 11.80 -12.33
CA GLN A 15 4.83 11.67 -10.89
C GLN A 15 3.42 11.18 -10.52
N ALA A 16 2.37 11.73 -11.13
CA ALA A 16 0.99 11.32 -10.88
C ALA A 16 0.75 9.84 -11.27
N GLU A 17 1.24 9.41 -12.43
CA GLU A 17 1.15 8.02 -12.87
C GLU A 17 1.97 7.08 -11.98
N SER A 18 3.17 7.49 -11.57
CA SER A 18 3.99 6.71 -10.64
C SER A 18 3.29 6.50 -9.29
N GLN A 19 2.60 7.53 -8.76
CA GLN A 19 1.82 7.38 -7.53
C GLN A 19 0.63 6.42 -7.70
N ARG A 20 -0.07 6.49 -8.84
CA ARG A 20 -1.17 5.55 -9.16
C ARG A 20 -0.68 4.11 -9.24
N GLN A 21 0.45 3.88 -9.92
CA GLN A 21 1.04 2.55 -10.04
C GLN A 21 1.43 1.98 -8.67
N LYS A 22 2.10 2.78 -7.83
CA LYS A 22 2.46 2.36 -6.46
C LYS A 22 1.25 2.03 -5.60
N PHE A 23 0.18 2.84 -5.71
CA PHE A 23 -1.07 2.56 -5.00
C PHE A 23 -1.68 1.23 -5.45
N ALA A 24 -1.75 0.98 -6.77
CA ALA A 24 -2.27 -0.28 -7.29
C ALA A 24 -1.45 -1.49 -6.81
N GLU A 25 -0.12 -1.38 -6.78
CA GLU A 25 0.77 -2.40 -6.24
C GLU A 25 0.51 -2.68 -4.75
N GLN A 26 0.30 -1.63 -3.94
CA GLN A 26 -0.06 -1.77 -2.54
C GLN A 26 -1.41 -2.46 -2.36
N VAL A 27 -2.41 -2.11 -3.17
CA VAL A 27 -3.72 -2.78 -3.17
C VAL A 27 -3.57 -4.26 -3.47
N HIS A 28 -2.80 -4.63 -4.51
CA HIS A 28 -2.56 -6.03 -4.85
C HIS A 28 -1.83 -6.79 -3.73
N THR A 29 -0.82 -6.16 -3.13
CA THR A 29 -0.04 -6.74 -2.02
C THR A 29 -0.91 -7.02 -0.81
N LEU A 30 -1.70 -6.02 -0.38
CA LEU A 30 -2.63 -6.17 0.75
C LEU A 30 -3.72 -7.19 0.43
N THR A 31 -4.24 -7.20 -0.79
CA THR A 31 -5.25 -8.16 -1.22
C THR A 31 -4.73 -9.59 -1.09
N ASN A 32 -3.57 -9.89 -1.68
CA ASN A 32 -2.97 -11.23 -1.61
C ASN A 32 -2.71 -11.64 -0.16
N ARG A 33 -2.07 -10.76 0.63
CA ARG A 33 -1.74 -11.09 2.01
C ARG A 33 -2.97 -11.28 2.89
N CYS A 34 -3.95 -10.39 2.79
CA CYS A 34 -5.16 -10.50 3.59
C CYS A 34 -6.09 -11.61 3.11
N TRP A 35 -5.98 -12.03 1.85
CA TRP A 35 -6.62 -13.24 1.38
C TRP A 35 -6.08 -14.46 2.12
N ASP A 36 -4.76 -14.64 2.14
CA ASP A 36 -4.10 -15.76 2.83
C ASP A 36 -4.40 -15.81 4.34
N VAL A 37 -4.57 -14.64 4.98
CA VAL A 37 -4.85 -14.52 6.41
C VAL A 37 -6.32 -14.78 6.74
N CYS A 38 -7.24 -14.25 5.94
CA CYS A 38 -8.66 -14.23 6.29
C CYS A 38 -9.49 -15.35 5.67
N PHE A 39 -9.01 -15.97 4.59
CA PHE A 39 -9.69 -17.07 3.91
C PHE A 39 -8.95 -18.39 4.16
N THR A 40 -9.35 -19.10 5.22
CA THR A 40 -8.79 -20.42 5.55
C THR A 40 -9.30 -21.53 4.63
N ASP A 41 -10.50 -21.35 4.05
CA ASP A 41 -11.04 -22.20 3.00
C ASP A 41 -10.82 -21.55 1.63
N TYR A 42 -10.18 -22.27 0.70
CA TYR A 42 -9.90 -21.78 -0.66
C TYR A 42 -11.15 -21.64 -1.55
N ARG A 43 -12.36 -21.97 -1.04
CA ARG A 43 -13.61 -21.76 -1.78
C ARG A 43 -14.10 -20.33 -1.57
N PRO A 44 -14.20 -19.51 -2.65
CA PRO A 44 -14.75 -18.17 -2.54
C PRO A 44 -16.21 -18.25 -2.08
N PRO A 45 -16.60 -17.54 -1.00
CA PRO A 45 -17.99 -17.51 -0.57
C PRO A 45 -18.80 -16.63 -1.53
N SER A 46 -20.09 -16.94 -1.71
CA SER A 46 -20.99 -16.13 -2.54
C SER A 46 -21.25 -14.73 -1.97
N LYS A 47 -21.01 -14.56 -0.66
CA LYS A 47 -21.05 -13.30 0.08
C LYS A 47 -20.01 -13.32 1.19
N LEU A 48 -19.39 -12.18 1.49
CA LEU A 48 -18.52 -12.06 2.66
C LEU A 48 -19.36 -12.10 3.93
N ASP A 49 -19.13 -13.10 4.78
CA ASP A 49 -19.75 -13.13 6.11
C ASP A 49 -19.15 -12.05 7.04
N SER A 50 -19.83 -11.78 8.16
CA SER A 50 -19.41 -10.72 9.09
C SER A 50 -18.01 -10.95 9.68
N LYS A 51 -17.61 -12.22 9.88
CA LYS A 51 -16.30 -12.58 10.41
C LYS A 51 -15.20 -12.25 9.41
N THR A 52 -15.41 -12.60 8.15
CA THR A 52 -14.49 -12.35 7.04
C THR A 52 -14.35 -10.85 6.77
N GLN A 53 -15.47 -10.10 6.77
CA GLN A 53 -15.44 -8.64 6.64
C GLN A 53 -14.61 -7.98 7.76
N THR A 54 -14.84 -8.41 9.01
CA THR A 54 -14.09 -7.93 10.17
C THR A 54 -12.61 -8.29 10.06
N CYS A 55 -12.30 -9.52 9.65
CA CYS A 55 -10.93 -9.96 9.43
C CYS A 55 -10.22 -9.10 8.37
N LEU A 56 -10.86 -8.87 7.22
CA LEU A 56 -10.28 -8.06 6.14
C LEU A 56 -9.98 -6.64 6.61
N SER A 57 -10.92 -5.98 7.30
CA SER A 57 -10.72 -4.64 7.85
C SER A 57 -9.54 -4.61 8.83
N ASN A 58 -9.49 -5.56 9.76
CA ASN A 58 -8.40 -5.68 10.72
C ASN A 58 -7.06 -5.97 10.04
N CYS A 59 -7.03 -6.89 9.08
CA CYS A 59 -5.82 -7.27 8.36
C CYS A 59 -5.22 -6.07 7.63
N VAL A 60 -6.03 -5.35 6.84
CA VAL A 60 -5.56 -4.17 6.10
C VAL A 60 -5.05 -3.10 7.07
N ASN A 61 -5.82 -2.75 8.11
CA ASN A 61 -5.42 -1.75 9.09
C ASN A 61 -4.10 -2.12 9.78
N ARG A 62 -3.96 -3.37 10.25
CA ARG A 62 -2.75 -3.85 10.92
C ARG A 62 -1.54 -3.89 10.01
N MET A 63 -1.69 -4.26 8.74
CA MET A 63 -0.60 -4.25 7.77
C MET A 63 -0.10 -2.83 7.47
N VAL A 64 -1.03 -1.87 7.33
CA VAL A 64 -0.68 -0.45 7.16
C VAL A 64 -0.01 0.11 8.42
N ASP A 65 -0.56 -0.16 9.60
CA ASP A 65 0.02 0.25 10.90
C ASP A 65 1.46 -0.28 11.05
N ALA A 66 1.67 -1.57 10.78
CA ALA A 66 3.00 -2.20 10.86
C ALA A 66 3.98 -1.61 9.83
N SER A 67 3.52 -1.34 8.61
CA SER A 67 4.35 -0.73 7.56
C SER A 67 4.79 0.67 7.95
N ASN A 68 3.88 1.50 8.49
CA ASN A 68 4.19 2.84 8.97
C ASN A 68 5.18 2.79 10.14
N PHE A 69 4.95 1.90 11.11
CA PHE A 69 5.87 1.70 12.22
C PHE A 69 7.28 1.34 11.76
N MET A 70 7.41 0.43 10.79
CA MET A 70 8.72 0.06 10.21
C MET A 70 9.38 1.25 9.52
N VAL A 71 8.65 2.00 8.70
CA VAL A 71 9.19 3.18 8.00
C VAL A 71 9.67 4.24 9.01
N GLU A 72 8.87 4.55 10.03
CA GLU A 72 9.26 5.49 11.08
C GLU A 72 10.51 5.02 11.85
N HIS A 73 10.62 3.73 12.12
CA HIS A 73 11.78 3.15 12.78
C HIS A 73 13.03 3.25 11.91
N LEU A 74 12.93 2.91 10.62
CA LEU A 74 14.03 3.01 9.66
C LEU A 74 14.52 4.47 9.54
N GLN A 75 13.60 5.43 9.39
CA GLN A 75 13.93 6.86 9.32
C GLN A 75 14.61 7.37 10.59
N LYS A 76 14.23 6.87 11.77
CA LYS A 76 14.89 7.21 13.04
C LYS A 76 16.32 6.66 13.08
N MET A 77 16.55 5.44 12.58
CA MET A 77 17.88 4.85 12.50
C MET A 77 18.77 5.62 11.53
N GLU A 78 18.30 5.94 10.32
CA GLU A 78 19.05 6.71 9.32
C GLU A 78 19.55 8.06 9.88
N LYS A 79 18.70 8.77 10.64
CA LYS A 79 19.06 10.03 11.30
C LYS A 79 20.08 9.87 12.43
N GLY A 80 20.19 8.69 13.04
CA GLY A 80 21.16 8.40 14.10
C GLY A 80 22.56 8.03 13.58
N PHE A 81 22.69 7.74 12.28
CA PHE A 81 23.98 7.50 11.61
C PHE A 81 24.62 8.79 11.02
N GLN A 82 24.03 9.94 11.29
CA GLN A 82 24.47 11.26 10.84
C GLN A 82 24.96 12.10 12.02
#